data_AF-J9F9N6-F1
#
_entry.id   AF-J9F9N6-F1
#
_cell.length_a   1.000
_cell.length_b   1.000
_cell.length_c   1.000
_cell.angle_alpha   90.00
_cell.angle_beta   90.00
_cell.angle_gamma   90.00
#
_symmetry.space_group_name_H-M   'P 1'
#
loop_
_entity.id
_entity.type
_entity.pdbx_description
1 polymer ?
#
loop_
_entity_poly.entity_id
_entity_poly.type
_entity_poly.pdbx_seq_one_letter_code
_entity_poly.pdbx_strand_id
1 'polypeptide(L)'
;MEKFSSSFSALKILYGSETGNAQDVAEMLWNDARYRNIPAEVYNFGDYTVQNLNNEYCVIFVVSTSGQGEMPASIRHNWRILCCKTLPKDLLQNVHLAVLGLGDSTYQKYNFAGKKLYRRLSQLGCSFLTNLALADDQHELGIEGTYEPFRNELFQQIWKMSLYPGMILNPDDSKCLPSRYEVSYDENSSPVYSDNKENSFVETTVINNKRLTAETHFQTQLLLFTCSYSPGDVIMVHPNNLNETLSIAYEALNIDDDLLNCPITLRSRESCISLPPSYLYKGKLSLRQCFECYFDLQMVPRRSFFRTLGKLSTINDEKERLLELAKDIDDYMDYCWRPRRTIAETLRDFRATARNIPVEMLFEVFPLIRPRAFSIASSPLTHTAIQLLVAKVEYISKRITATRLGLCSNYLGRLQEGDTVLVKIRPGTFRWPTKNDSLILVGPGTGVAPFRSILAYRKKQLRGEKESSILFFGCRGAQKDFYFAEEWQILTGARIITAFSRDQQNKIYVQNRIEEYGNEIWNLLKNNNGYLFIAGKAGDMPVEVTACIEKIADENGENGKQFIQMLEAKGRLQYETWN
;
A
#
# COMPACT_ATOMS: atom_id res chain seq x y z
N MET A 1 36.12 -16.90 19.70
CA MET A 1 35.69 -16.32 18.41
C MET A 1 36.94 -15.91 17.66
N GLU A 2 37.42 -16.76 16.76
CA GLU A 2 38.44 -16.34 15.80
C GLU A 2 37.81 -15.34 14.83
N LYS A 3 38.40 -14.14 14.75
CA LYS A 3 38.01 -13.12 13.76
C LYS A 3 38.44 -13.63 12.39
N PHE A 4 37.54 -14.28 11.66
CA PHE A 4 37.73 -14.52 10.23
C PHE A 4 37.90 -13.16 9.54
N SER A 5 39.12 -12.89 9.09
CA SER A 5 39.60 -11.63 8.50
C SER A 5 39.40 -11.55 6.99
N SER A 6 38.49 -12.33 6.42
CA SER A 6 38.02 -12.14 5.05
C SER A 6 36.84 -11.17 5.09
N SER A 7 37.07 -9.91 4.70
CA SER A 7 36.02 -8.91 4.55
C SER A 7 35.09 -9.29 3.39
N PHE A 8 34.21 -10.26 3.60
CA PHE A 8 33.14 -10.54 2.65
C PHE A 8 32.24 -9.30 2.57
N SER A 9 31.93 -8.85 1.35
CA SER A 9 30.98 -7.77 1.14
C SER A 9 29.63 -8.16 1.73
N ALA A 10 29.00 -7.29 2.52
CA ALA A 10 27.69 -7.54 3.10
C ALA A 10 26.65 -7.90 2.02
N LEU A 11 25.74 -8.82 2.35
CA LEU A 11 24.54 -9.09 1.56
C LEU A 11 23.74 -7.81 1.40
N LYS A 12 23.55 -7.35 0.18
CA LYS A 12 22.72 -6.16 -0.08
C LYS A 12 21.28 -6.57 -0.33
N ILE A 13 20.36 -5.98 0.41
CA ILE A 13 18.93 -6.19 0.21
C ILE A 13 18.33 -4.87 -0.26
N LEU A 14 17.90 -4.82 -1.52
CA LEU A 14 17.45 -3.61 -2.18
C LEU A 14 15.94 -3.70 -2.42
N TYR A 15 15.18 -2.78 -1.84
CA TYR A 15 13.73 -2.79 -1.99
C TYR A 15 13.19 -1.65 -2.84
N GLY A 16 12.07 -1.92 -3.51
CA GLY A 16 11.24 -0.91 -4.14
C GLY A 16 9.84 -0.98 -3.56
N SER A 17 9.45 0.05 -2.82
CA SER A 17 8.20 0.08 -2.07
C SER A 17 7.44 1.37 -2.32
N GLU A 18 6.11 1.26 -2.48
CA GLU A 18 5.21 2.42 -2.59
C GLU A 18 4.51 2.74 -1.26
N THR A 19 4.11 1.69 -0.54
CA THR A 19 3.30 1.79 0.70
C THR A 19 3.98 1.14 1.91
N GLY A 20 5.24 0.70 1.78
CA GLY A 20 6.01 0.09 2.86
C GLY A 20 6.11 -1.45 2.82
N ASN A 21 5.18 -2.15 2.17
CA ASN A 21 5.16 -3.62 2.19
C ASN A 21 6.47 -4.29 1.73
N ALA A 22 7.10 -3.80 0.66
CA ALA A 22 8.37 -4.36 0.19
C ALA A 22 9.56 -4.02 1.10
N GLN A 23 9.48 -2.89 1.80
CA GLN A 23 10.46 -2.52 2.82
C GLN A 23 10.38 -3.49 4.00
N ASP A 24 9.18 -3.76 4.53
CA ASP A 24 9.00 -4.69 5.65
C ASP A 24 9.59 -6.07 5.33
N VAL A 25 9.32 -6.59 4.13
CA VAL A 25 9.82 -7.91 3.70
C VAL A 25 11.35 -7.88 3.53
N ALA A 26 11.91 -6.80 3.02
CA ALA A 26 13.36 -6.63 2.92
C ALA A 26 14.03 -6.57 4.30
N GLU A 27 13.43 -5.87 5.26
CA GLU A 27 13.90 -5.82 6.64
C GLU A 27 13.74 -7.17 7.35
N MET A 28 12.71 -7.97 7.02
CA MET A 28 12.59 -9.34 7.51
C MET A 28 13.73 -10.23 6.98
N LEU A 29 14.06 -10.15 5.69
CA LEU A 29 15.21 -10.87 5.11
C LEU A 29 16.54 -10.41 5.72
N TRP A 30 16.68 -9.11 5.98
CA TRP A 30 17.84 -8.54 6.65
C TRP A 30 18.02 -9.12 8.06
N ASN A 31 16.93 -9.20 8.82
CA ASN A 31 16.95 -9.81 10.15
C ASN A 31 17.26 -11.31 10.09
N ASP A 32 16.64 -12.05 9.15
CA ASP A 32 16.92 -13.46 8.90
C ASP A 32 18.41 -13.69 8.55
N ALA A 33 19.03 -12.81 7.76
CA ALA A 33 20.44 -12.88 7.42
C ALA A 33 21.35 -12.69 8.66
N ARG A 34 21.02 -11.74 9.53
CA ARG A 34 21.77 -11.49 10.78
C ARG A 34 21.74 -12.68 11.73
N TYR A 35 20.58 -13.32 11.90
CA TYR A 35 20.49 -14.57 12.68
C TYR A 35 21.40 -15.67 12.13
N ARG A 36 21.66 -15.66 10.82
CA ARG A 36 22.48 -16.64 10.11
C ARG A 36 23.96 -16.28 10.06
N ASN A 37 24.42 -15.27 10.80
CA ASN A 37 25.78 -14.72 10.74
C ASN A 37 26.18 -14.21 9.35
N ILE A 38 25.23 -13.72 8.55
CA ILE A 38 25.51 -13.06 7.29
C ILE A 38 25.55 -11.54 7.55
N PRO A 39 26.67 -10.84 7.30
CA PRO A 39 26.68 -9.38 7.29
C PRO A 39 25.71 -8.89 6.22
N ALA A 40 24.72 -8.08 6.58
CA ALA A 40 23.66 -7.66 5.67
C ALA A 40 23.30 -6.19 5.85
N GLU A 41 22.95 -5.54 4.75
CA GLU A 41 22.49 -4.16 4.70
C GLU A 41 21.21 -4.07 3.86
N VAL A 42 20.30 -3.17 4.23
CA VAL A 42 19.00 -3.00 3.56
C VAL A 42 18.81 -1.57 3.10
N TYR A 43 18.51 -1.35 1.83
CA TYR A 43 18.35 -0.01 1.26
C TYR A 43 17.12 0.08 0.36
N ASN A 44 16.50 1.26 0.37
CA ASN A 44 15.64 1.65 -0.73
C ASN A 44 16.49 1.69 -1.99
N PHE A 45 16.11 0.93 -3.01
CA PHE A 45 16.88 0.85 -4.25
C PHE A 45 17.01 2.22 -4.91
N GLY A 46 16.09 3.16 -4.70
CA GLY A 46 16.16 4.52 -5.22
C GLY A 46 17.28 5.37 -4.62
N ASP A 47 17.68 5.08 -3.38
CA ASP A 47 18.73 5.80 -2.66
C ASP A 47 20.09 5.09 -2.77
N TYR A 48 20.11 3.89 -3.34
CA TYR A 48 21.32 3.12 -3.58
C TYR A 48 22.06 3.62 -4.84
N THR A 49 23.39 3.64 -4.80
CA THR A 49 24.20 4.00 -5.99
C THR A 49 24.23 2.83 -6.96
N VAL A 50 23.43 2.88 -8.03
CA VAL A 50 23.25 1.77 -9.00
C VAL A 50 24.56 1.26 -9.58
N GLN A 51 25.54 2.14 -9.77
CA GLN A 51 26.85 1.80 -10.29
C GLN A 51 27.60 0.81 -9.40
N ASN A 52 27.30 0.75 -8.10
CA ASN A 52 27.94 -0.17 -7.18
C ASN A 52 27.47 -1.62 -7.37
N LEU A 53 26.34 -1.86 -8.04
CA LEU A 53 25.78 -3.22 -8.23
C LEU A 53 26.77 -4.20 -8.87
N ASN A 54 27.64 -3.73 -9.76
CA ASN A 54 28.64 -4.58 -10.43
C ASN A 54 29.79 -5.02 -9.52
N ASN A 55 29.99 -4.33 -8.38
CA ASN A 55 31.01 -4.62 -7.38
C ASN A 55 30.44 -5.45 -6.21
N GLU A 56 29.12 -5.63 -6.15
CA GLU A 56 28.48 -6.43 -5.12
C GLU A 56 28.62 -7.91 -5.42
N TYR A 57 28.74 -8.72 -4.37
CA TYR A 57 28.85 -10.17 -4.53
C TYR A 57 27.48 -10.87 -4.53
N CYS A 58 26.57 -10.45 -3.66
CA CYS A 58 25.24 -11.03 -3.51
C CYS A 58 24.21 -9.93 -3.21
N VAL A 59 23.14 -9.86 -4.02
CA VAL A 59 22.08 -8.84 -3.87
C VAL A 59 20.69 -9.46 -3.98
N ILE A 60 19.78 -9.10 -3.08
CA ILE A 60 18.39 -9.55 -3.08
C ILE A 60 17.49 -8.36 -3.38
N PHE A 61 16.64 -8.48 -4.40
CA PHE A 61 15.64 -7.46 -4.72
C PHE A 61 14.27 -7.84 -4.17
N VAL A 62 13.62 -6.92 -3.46
CA VAL A 62 12.21 -7.04 -3.03
C VAL A 62 11.44 -5.87 -3.62
N VAL A 63 10.57 -6.11 -4.61
CA VAL A 63 9.92 -5.00 -5.34
C VAL A 63 8.42 -5.18 -5.42
N SER A 64 7.67 -4.20 -4.90
CA SER A 64 6.23 -4.12 -5.10
C SER A 64 5.89 -3.62 -6.50
N THR A 65 4.75 -4.03 -7.05
CA THR A 65 4.21 -3.44 -8.28
C THR A 65 3.25 -2.29 -7.95
N SER A 66 3.46 -1.12 -8.55
CA SER A 66 2.59 0.05 -8.35
C SER A 66 1.66 0.29 -9.54
N GLY A 67 0.43 0.73 -9.27
CA GLY A 67 -0.54 1.13 -10.28
C GLY A 67 -0.72 0.08 -11.38
N GLN A 68 -0.55 0.49 -12.64
CA GLN A 68 -0.70 -0.38 -13.81
C GLN A 68 0.59 -1.08 -14.23
N GLY A 69 1.22 -1.78 -13.30
CA GLY A 69 2.45 -2.55 -13.60
C GLY A 69 3.72 -1.69 -13.67
N GLU A 70 3.70 -0.53 -13.03
CA GLU A 70 4.85 0.37 -12.92
C GLU A 70 5.78 -0.05 -11.78
N MET A 71 7.03 0.42 -11.87
CA MET A 71 7.92 0.42 -10.72
C MET A 71 7.42 1.42 -9.67
N PRO A 72 7.59 1.13 -8.37
CA PRO A 72 7.33 2.07 -7.29
C PRO A 72 8.03 3.39 -7.51
N ALA A 73 7.36 4.49 -7.15
CA ALA A 73 7.86 5.84 -7.36
C ALA A 73 9.27 6.03 -6.80
N SER A 74 9.53 5.42 -5.64
CA SER A 74 10.81 5.41 -4.93
C SER A 74 11.99 4.95 -5.79
N ILE A 75 11.80 3.98 -6.70
CA ILE A 75 12.90 3.36 -7.45
C ILE A 75 12.94 3.72 -8.94
N ARG A 76 12.02 4.56 -9.42
CA ARG A 76 11.88 4.86 -10.87
C ARG A 76 13.15 5.44 -11.48
N HIS A 77 13.90 6.25 -10.73
CA HIS A 77 15.15 6.84 -11.21
C HIS A 77 16.19 5.76 -11.52
N ASN A 78 16.47 4.91 -10.54
CA ASN A 78 17.45 3.84 -10.66
C ASN A 78 17.01 2.73 -11.62
N TRP A 79 15.70 2.47 -11.71
CA TRP A 79 15.15 1.62 -12.76
C TRP A 79 15.45 2.13 -14.18
N ARG A 80 15.35 3.44 -14.43
CA ARG A 80 15.67 4.02 -15.75
C ARG A 80 17.14 3.84 -16.08
N ILE A 81 18.04 4.04 -15.13
CA ILE A 81 19.49 3.81 -15.29
C ILE A 81 19.74 2.35 -15.65
N LEU A 82 19.16 1.40 -14.91
CA LEU A 82 19.33 -0.03 -15.17
C LEU A 82 18.78 -0.45 -16.54
N CYS A 83 17.78 0.27 -17.07
CA CYS A 83 17.22 0.04 -18.41
C CYS A 83 18.03 0.64 -19.56
N CYS A 84 19.12 1.37 -19.30
CA CYS A 84 19.96 1.95 -20.36
C CYS A 84 20.54 0.86 -21.27
N LYS A 85 20.29 0.98 -22.59
CA LYS A 85 20.72 0.01 -23.60
C LYS A 85 22.24 -0.05 -23.77
N THR A 86 22.96 0.97 -23.33
CA THR A 86 24.43 1.08 -23.40
C THR A 86 25.14 0.27 -22.32
N LEU A 87 24.41 -0.26 -21.32
CA LEU A 87 25.02 -1.10 -20.30
C LEU A 87 25.53 -2.43 -20.89
N PRO A 88 26.73 -2.88 -20.51
CA PRO A 88 27.26 -4.18 -20.91
C PRO A 88 26.31 -5.33 -20.53
N LYS A 89 26.23 -6.36 -21.36
CA LYS A 89 25.34 -7.53 -21.13
C LYS A 89 25.85 -8.48 -20.05
N ASP A 90 27.11 -8.32 -19.67
CA ASP A 90 27.86 -9.06 -18.67
C ASP A 90 28.12 -8.22 -17.41
N LEU A 91 27.50 -7.04 -17.30
CA LEU A 91 27.71 -6.08 -16.20
C LEU A 91 27.58 -6.72 -14.81
N LEU A 92 26.70 -7.70 -14.66
CA LEU A 92 26.40 -8.39 -13.40
C LEU A 92 26.89 -9.84 -13.40
N GLN A 93 27.81 -10.23 -14.28
CA GLN A 93 28.24 -11.64 -14.45
C GLN A 93 28.76 -12.30 -13.16
N ASN A 94 29.34 -11.51 -12.26
CA ASN A 94 29.93 -11.96 -10.99
C ASN A 94 29.00 -11.76 -9.79
N VAL A 95 27.74 -11.35 -10.03
CA VAL A 95 26.79 -10.99 -8.97
C VAL A 95 25.74 -12.08 -8.83
N HIS A 96 25.62 -12.64 -7.63
CA HIS A 96 24.55 -13.56 -7.27
C HIS A 96 23.28 -12.79 -6.89
N LEU A 97 22.15 -13.09 -7.53
CA LEU A 97 20.91 -12.32 -7.35
C LEU A 97 19.71 -13.19 -6.98
N ALA A 98 18.76 -12.62 -6.24
CA ALA A 98 17.40 -13.14 -6.17
C ALA A 98 16.39 -12.01 -6.28
N VAL A 99 15.18 -12.31 -6.78
CA VAL A 99 14.11 -11.33 -6.94
C VAL A 99 12.82 -11.88 -6.36
N LEU A 100 12.28 -11.16 -5.39
CA LEU A 100 10.95 -11.34 -4.84
C LEU A 100 10.06 -10.17 -5.30
N GLY A 101 9.10 -10.46 -6.17
CA GLY A 101 8.05 -9.53 -6.53
C GLY A 101 6.91 -9.59 -5.51
N LEU A 102 6.39 -8.43 -5.09
CA LEU A 102 5.14 -8.34 -4.35
C LEU A 102 4.04 -7.74 -5.24
N GLY A 103 2.87 -8.38 -5.26
CA GLY A 103 1.73 -7.93 -6.05
C GLY A 103 0.42 -8.45 -5.49
N ASP A 104 -0.67 -8.07 -6.17
CA ASP A 104 -2.03 -8.50 -5.86
C ASP A 104 -2.67 -8.98 -7.18
N SER A 105 -3.10 -10.24 -7.24
CA SER A 105 -3.64 -10.85 -8.46
C SER A 105 -4.98 -10.28 -8.92
N THR A 106 -5.67 -9.46 -8.11
CA THR A 106 -6.84 -8.68 -8.56
C THR A 106 -6.48 -7.60 -9.58
N TYR A 107 -5.20 -7.25 -9.71
CA TYR A 107 -4.70 -6.34 -10.72
C TYR A 107 -4.25 -7.08 -11.98
N GLN A 108 -4.69 -6.58 -13.14
CA GLN A 108 -4.36 -7.15 -14.46
C GLN A 108 -2.84 -7.31 -14.70
N LYS A 109 -2.05 -6.31 -14.26
CA LYS A 109 -0.58 -6.33 -14.36
C LYS A 109 0.05 -6.89 -13.07
N TYR A 110 -0.40 -8.06 -12.66
CA TYR A 110 0.09 -8.78 -11.49
C TYR A 110 1.61 -8.98 -11.53
N ASN A 111 2.28 -8.48 -10.48
CA ASN A 111 3.72 -8.62 -10.24
C ASN A 111 4.63 -8.12 -11.40
N PHE A 112 4.12 -7.20 -12.22
CA PHE A 112 4.80 -6.79 -13.46
C PHE A 112 6.13 -6.07 -13.22
N ALA A 113 6.28 -5.36 -12.10
CA ALA A 113 7.54 -4.73 -11.71
C ALA A 113 8.63 -5.80 -11.46
N GLY A 114 8.35 -6.77 -10.60
CA GLY A 114 9.26 -7.89 -10.33
C GLY A 114 9.64 -8.67 -11.60
N LYS A 115 8.65 -8.98 -12.46
CA LYS A 115 8.87 -9.64 -13.76
C LYS A 115 9.75 -8.83 -14.71
N LYS A 116 9.61 -7.50 -14.74
CA LYS A 116 10.46 -6.61 -15.54
C LYS A 116 11.89 -6.57 -15.00
N LEU A 117 12.03 -6.44 -13.68
CA LEU A 117 13.33 -6.39 -13.02
C LEU A 117 14.10 -7.68 -13.24
N TYR A 118 13.50 -8.84 -12.96
CA TYR A 118 14.10 -10.15 -13.17
C TYR A 118 14.61 -10.35 -14.61
N ARG A 119 13.77 -10.05 -15.60
CA ARG A 119 14.16 -10.12 -17.02
C ARG A 119 15.33 -9.20 -17.34
N ARG A 120 15.34 -7.99 -16.79
CA ARG A 120 16.42 -7.03 -17.05
C ARG A 120 17.73 -7.44 -16.39
N LEU A 121 17.69 -7.95 -15.16
CA LEU A 121 18.87 -8.46 -14.46
C LEU A 121 19.46 -9.66 -15.22
N SER A 122 18.61 -10.58 -15.72
CA SER A 122 19.04 -11.68 -16.59
C SER A 122 19.78 -11.20 -17.84
N GLN A 123 19.27 -10.14 -18.50
CA GLN A 123 19.93 -9.53 -19.67
C GLN A 123 21.29 -8.87 -19.38
N LEU A 124 21.57 -8.59 -18.11
CA LEU A 124 22.83 -8.02 -17.62
C LEU A 124 23.78 -9.10 -17.07
N GLY A 125 23.44 -10.39 -17.22
CA GLY A 125 24.36 -11.50 -17.02
C GLY A 125 24.41 -12.06 -15.59
N CYS A 126 23.51 -11.65 -14.68
CA CYS A 126 23.56 -12.12 -13.29
C CYS A 126 23.34 -13.63 -13.13
N SER A 127 23.86 -14.18 -12.04
CA SER A 127 23.58 -15.57 -11.62
C SER A 127 22.46 -15.60 -10.58
N PHE A 128 21.30 -16.14 -10.94
CA PHE A 128 20.19 -16.22 -9.97
C PHE A 128 20.37 -17.33 -8.95
N LEU A 129 20.15 -17.00 -7.67
CA LEU A 129 20.12 -17.93 -6.54
C LEU A 129 18.82 -18.74 -6.51
N THR A 130 17.70 -18.12 -6.90
CA THR A 130 16.37 -18.74 -6.92
C THR A 130 15.67 -18.39 -8.22
N ASN A 131 14.60 -19.13 -8.54
CA ASN A 131 13.65 -18.67 -9.53
C ASN A 131 12.96 -17.37 -9.07
N LEU A 132 12.36 -16.65 -10.02
CA LEU A 132 11.54 -15.47 -9.71
C LEU A 132 10.38 -15.86 -8.79
N ALA A 133 10.39 -15.34 -7.57
CA ALA A 133 9.29 -15.51 -6.62
C ALA A 133 8.28 -14.36 -6.76
N LEU A 134 6.99 -14.68 -6.81
CA LEU A 134 5.89 -13.73 -7.00
C LEU A 134 4.89 -13.86 -5.86
N ALA A 135 5.05 -13.06 -4.81
CA ALA A 135 4.12 -13.04 -3.69
C ALA A 135 2.80 -12.37 -4.09
N ASP A 136 1.69 -12.94 -3.62
CA ASP A 136 0.33 -12.49 -3.90
C ASP A 136 -0.39 -12.11 -2.61
N ASP A 137 -0.89 -10.87 -2.53
CA ASP A 137 -1.72 -10.41 -1.41
C ASP A 137 -3.06 -11.15 -1.31
N GLN A 138 -3.55 -11.72 -2.42
CA GLN A 138 -4.79 -12.50 -2.46
C GLN A 138 -4.62 -13.97 -2.07
N HIS A 139 -3.38 -14.43 -1.90
CA HIS A 139 -3.14 -15.78 -1.40
C HIS A 139 -3.78 -15.93 -0.01
N GLU A 140 -4.21 -17.14 0.37
CA GLU A 140 -4.90 -17.36 1.66
C GLU A 140 -4.06 -16.90 2.86
N LEU A 141 -2.73 -17.04 2.74
CA LEU A 141 -1.72 -16.58 3.70
C LEU A 141 -1.13 -15.20 3.37
N GLY A 142 -1.72 -14.48 2.42
CA GLY A 142 -1.15 -13.29 1.80
C GLY A 142 0.26 -13.54 1.26
N ILE A 143 1.10 -12.51 1.33
CA ILE A 143 2.49 -12.57 0.83
C ILE A 143 3.34 -13.66 1.50
N GLU A 144 3.01 -14.12 2.71
CA GLU A 144 3.78 -15.14 3.44
C GLU A 144 3.77 -16.49 2.72
N GLY A 145 2.70 -16.81 1.99
CA GLY A 145 2.58 -18.07 1.25
C GLY A 145 3.66 -18.27 0.19
N THR A 146 4.19 -17.18 -0.38
CA THR A 146 5.34 -17.23 -1.30
C THR A 146 6.64 -16.85 -0.62
N TYR A 147 6.60 -15.91 0.34
CA TYR A 147 7.79 -15.45 1.05
C TYR A 147 8.51 -16.58 1.78
N GLU A 148 7.80 -17.46 2.50
CA GLU A 148 8.46 -18.50 3.30
C GLU A 148 9.22 -19.53 2.45
N PRO A 149 8.63 -20.13 1.39
CA PRO A 149 9.38 -20.99 0.48
C PRO A 149 10.57 -20.26 -0.16
N PHE A 150 10.37 -19.01 -0.63
CA PHE A 150 11.43 -18.20 -1.22
C PHE A 150 12.59 -17.97 -0.25
N ARG A 151 12.31 -17.56 0.99
CA ARG A 151 13.31 -17.34 2.04
C ARG A 151 14.10 -18.61 2.32
N ASN A 152 13.41 -19.75 2.45
CA ASN A 152 14.06 -21.03 2.74
C ASN A 152 14.97 -21.47 1.59
N GLU A 153 14.50 -21.39 0.34
CA GLU A 153 15.32 -21.68 -0.85
C GLU A 153 16.51 -20.74 -0.96
N LEU A 154 16.30 -19.44 -0.76
CA LEU A 154 17.34 -18.42 -0.85
C LEU A 154 18.52 -18.73 0.08
N PHE A 155 18.27 -18.90 1.38
CA PHE A 155 19.34 -19.18 2.32
C PHE A 155 19.95 -20.57 2.12
N GLN A 156 19.17 -21.54 1.67
CA GLN A 156 19.71 -22.86 1.30
C GLN A 156 20.73 -22.76 0.17
N GLN A 157 20.50 -21.90 -0.82
CA GLN A 157 21.39 -21.71 -1.97
C GLN A 157 22.65 -20.92 -1.57
N ILE A 158 22.48 -19.84 -0.81
CA ILE A 158 23.61 -19.08 -0.23
C ILE A 158 24.55 -20.01 0.55
N TRP A 159 23.99 -20.92 1.36
CA TRP A 159 24.76 -21.89 2.13
C TRP A 159 25.45 -22.93 1.25
N LYS A 160 24.73 -23.55 0.29
CA LYS A 160 25.30 -24.55 -0.64
C LYS A 160 26.48 -23.99 -1.45
N MET A 161 26.36 -22.75 -1.89
CA MET A 161 27.38 -22.06 -2.67
C MET A 161 28.52 -21.48 -1.80
N SER A 162 28.43 -21.61 -0.47
CA SER A 162 29.42 -21.10 0.48
C SER A 162 29.72 -19.60 0.30
N LEU A 163 28.70 -18.80 -0.01
CA LEU A 163 28.89 -17.36 -0.31
C LEU A 163 29.35 -16.56 0.92
N TYR A 164 28.96 -17.00 2.12
CA TYR A 164 29.33 -16.37 3.39
C TYR A 164 29.90 -17.42 4.35
N PRO A 165 31.24 -17.57 4.40
CA PRO A 165 31.91 -18.40 5.39
C PRO A 165 31.52 -18.02 6.82
N GLY A 166 31.07 -19.01 7.60
CA GLY A 166 30.54 -18.81 8.95
C GLY A 166 29.02 -18.71 9.02
N MET A 167 28.32 -18.72 7.88
CA MET A 167 26.85 -18.79 7.85
C MET A 167 26.34 -20.05 8.55
N ILE A 168 25.32 -19.87 9.39
CA ILE A 168 24.57 -20.98 10.00
C ILE A 168 23.25 -21.16 9.25
N LEU A 169 23.07 -22.31 8.59
CA LEU A 169 21.87 -22.59 7.80
C LEU A 169 20.60 -22.71 8.66
N ASN A 170 20.70 -23.13 9.91
CA ASN A 170 19.57 -23.21 10.85
C ASN A 170 20.04 -22.64 12.19
N PRO A 171 20.09 -21.31 12.34
CA PRO A 171 20.55 -20.68 13.57
C PRO A 171 19.54 -20.91 14.69
N ASP A 172 20.04 -20.92 15.92
CA ASP A 172 19.18 -20.77 17.08
C ASP A 172 18.58 -19.37 17.07
N ASP A 173 17.29 -19.29 16.76
CA ASP A 173 16.54 -18.05 16.73
C ASP A 173 15.66 -17.87 17.99
N SER A 174 15.93 -18.62 19.07
CA SER A 174 15.15 -18.57 20.31
C SER A 174 15.22 -17.22 21.05
N LYS A 175 16.25 -16.41 20.77
CA LYS A 175 16.45 -15.08 21.36
C LYS A 175 16.28 -13.98 20.33
N CYS A 176 15.78 -12.83 20.77
CA CYS A 176 15.75 -11.63 19.94
C CYS A 176 17.17 -11.07 19.73
N LEU A 177 17.44 -10.60 18.51
CA LEU A 177 18.56 -9.68 18.28
C LEU A 177 18.26 -8.31 18.93
N PRO A 178 19.27 -7.48 19.19
CA PRO A 178 19.04 -6.12 19.66
C PRO A 178 18.10 -5.35 18.72
N SER A 179 17.20 -4.54 19.30
CA SER A 179 16.28 -3.67 18.55
C SER A 179 17.04 -2.77 17.58
N ARG A 180 16.42 -2.44 16.44
CA ARG A 180 16.95 -1.51 15.44
C ARG A 180 17.27 -0.12 16.00
N TYR A 181 16.60 0.26 17.09
CA TYR A 181 16.84 1.53 17.77
C TYR A 181 17.41 1.33 19.17
N GLU A 182 18.26 2.26 19.56
CA GLU A 182 18.53 2.59 20.95
C GLU A 182 17.54 3.67 21.39
N VAL A 183 16.95 3.49 22.57
CA VAL A 183 16.03 4.46 23.19
C VAL A 183 16.75 5.10 24.38
N SER A 184 16.85 6.42 24.40
CA SER A 184 17.35 7.20 25.54
C SER A 184 16.32 8.20 26.03
N TYR A 185 16.33 8.49 27.33
CA TYR A 185 15.41 9.43 27.99
C TYR A 185 16.09 10.77 28.34
N ASP A 186 17.24 11.06 27.73
CA ASP A 186 17.97 12.30 27.98
C ASP A 186 17.22 13.50 27.36
N GLU A 187 16.91 14.50 28.18
CA GLU A 187 16.26 15.73 27.72
C GLU A 187 17.16 16.61 26.86
N ASN A 188 18.49 16.44 26.98
CA ASN A 188 19.51 17.24 26.29
C ASN A 188 19.92 16.67 24.93
N SER A 189 19.52 15.45 24.59
CA SER A 189 19.83 14.88 23.28
C SER A 189 18.97 15.54 22.20
N SER A 190 19.63 16.24 21.28
CA SER A 190 18.97 16.76 20.08
C SER A 190 18.57 15.60 19.17
N PRO A 191 17.32 15.51 18.69
CA PRO A 191 16.95 14.51 17.70
C PRO A 191 17.82 14.67 16.45
N VAL A 192 18.51 13.60 16.05
CA VAL A 192 19.19 13.53 14.77
C VAL A 192 18.12 13.32 13.71
N TYR A 193 17.60 14.41 13.14
CA TYR A 193 16.71 14.30 12.00
C TYR A 193 17.50 13.80 10.79
N SER A 194 17.07 12.71 10.16
CA SER A 194 17.39 12.51 8.76
C SER A 194 16.56 13.51 7.96
N ASP A 195 17.21 14.45 7.27
CA ASP A 195 16.60 15.29 6.23
C ASP A 195 16.16 14.40 5.04
N ASN A 196 15.18 13.55 5.27
CA ASN A 196 14.60 12.74 4.22
C ASN A 196 13.55 13.58 3.47
N LYS A 197 13.59 13.49 2.13
CA LYS A 197 12.59 14.05 1.21
C LYS A 197 11.15 13.61 1.50
N GLU A 198 10.94 12.69 2.45
CA GLU A 198 9.64 12.25 2.94
C GLU A 198 8.91 13.26 3.85
N ASN A 199 9.56 14.35 4.29
CA ASN A 199 8.98 15.44 5.09
C ASN A 199 7.91 16.32 4.38
N SER A 200 7.26 15.77 3.35
CA SER A 200 6.21 16.43 2.57
C SER A 200 4.80 16.38 3.19
N PHE A 201 4.61 15.71 4.32
CA PHE A 201 3.33 15.73 5.03
C PHE A 201 3.14 17.07 5.75
N VAL A 202 1.93 17.61 5.64
CA VAL A 202 1.52 18.87 6.25
C VAL A 202 0.23 18.66 7.03
N GLU A 203 0.03 19.43 8.08
CA GLU A 203 -1.27 19.49 8.75
C GLU A 203 -2.24 20.35 7.94
N THR A 204 -3.47 19.86 7.81
CA THR A 204 -4.60 20.64 7.29
C THR A 204 -5.76 20.53 8.26
N THR A 205 -6.64 21.53 8.25
CA THR A 205 -7.84 21.57 9.08
C THR A 205 -9.04 20.97 8.34
N VAL A 206 -9.87 20.23 9.07
CA VAL A 206 -11.18 19.75 8.63
C VAL A 206 -12.15 20.92 8.63
N ILE A 207 -12.67 21.26 7.46
CA ILE A 207 -13.67 22.34 7.28
C ILE A 207 -15.08 21.79 7.49
N ASN A 208 -15.32 20.55 7.04
CA ASN A 208 -16.62 19.89 7.15
C ASN A 208 -16.44 18.36 7.03
N ASN A 209 -17.28 17.59 7.72
CA ASN A 209 -17.36 16.14 7.61
C ASN A 209 -18.82 15.70 7.52
N LYS A 210 -19.35 15.60 6.28
CA LYS A 210 -20.77 15.35 6.04
C LYS A 210 -21.03 13.94 5.56
N ARG A 211 -22.05 13.27 6.12
CA ARG A 211 -22.60 12.02 5.57
C ARG A 211 -23.34 12.30 4.25
N LEU A 212 -23.01 11.56 3.19
CA LEU A 212 -23.67 11.65 1.87
C LEU A 212 -24.71 10.56 1.59
N THR A 213 -24.69 9.49 2.37
CA THR A 213 -25.60 8.34 2.20
C THR A 213 -26.79 8.42 3.14
N ALA A 214 -27.92 7.83 2.77
CA ALA A 214 -29.07 7.67 3.66
C ALA A 214 -28.67 6.97 4.98
N GLU A 215 -29.36 7.27 6.09
CA GLU A 215 -29.05 6.70 7.42
C GLU A 215 -29.16 5.16 7.46
N THR A 216 -30.06 4.60 6.65
CA THR A 216 -30.24 3.13 6.52
C THR A 216 -29.21 2.46 5.60
N HIS A 217 -28.16 3.17 5.23
CA HIS A 217 -27.11 2.70 4.33
C HIS A 217 -25.73 2.67 5.00
N PHE A 218 -24.76 2.03 4.35
CA PHE A 218 -23.35 2.10 4.75
C PHE A 218 -22.88 3.55 4.64
N GLN A 219 -22.14 4.02 5.65
CA GLN A 219 -21.75 5.43 5.73
C GLN A 219 -20.69 5.76 4.67
N THR A 220 -20.98 6.77 3.84
CA THR A 220 -19.97 7.46 3.02
C THR A 220 -19.94 8.93 3.41
N GLN A 221 -18.75 9.46 3.65
CA GLN A 221 -18.52 10.84 4.07
C GLN A 221 -17.88 11.68 2.96
N LEU A 222 -18.20 12.97 2.98
CA LEU A 222 -17.51 14.02 2.23
C LEU A 222 -16.74 14.88 3.24
N LEU A 223 -15.42 14.80 3.19
CA LEU A 223 -14.55 15.61 4.05
C LEU A 223 -13.92 16.76 3.28
N LEU A 224 -13.88 17.94 3.89
CA LEU A 224 -13.34 19.16 3.30
C LEU A 224 -12.03 19.59 3.99
N PHE A 225 -10.99 19.91 3.21
CA PHE A 225 -9.67 20.31 3.72
C PHE A 225 -9.06 21.52 3.00
N THR A 226 -8.22 22.28 3.69
CA THR A 226 -7.40 23.39 3.15
C THR A 226 -6.07 22.91 2.59
N CYS A 227 -5.98 22.59 1.29
CA CYS A 227 -4.71 22.27 0.64
C CYS A 227 -4.76 22.53 -0.88
N SER A 228 -3.61 22.83 -1.49
CA SER A 228 -3.49 23.07 -2.94
C SER A 228 -3.23 21.77 -3.70
N TYR A 229 -3.84 21.61 -4.88
CA TYR A 229 -3.77 20.39 -5.69
C TYR A 229 -4.15 20.65 -7.16
N SER A 230 -3.86 19.69 -8.03
CA SER A 230 -4.28 19.65 -9.44
C SER A 230 -5.42 18.62 -9.65
N PRO A 231 -6.27 18.79 -10.67
CA PRO A 231 -7.31 17.80 -10.99
C PRO A 231 -6.73 16.39 -11.23
N GLY A 232 -7.33 15.39 -10.59
CA GLY A 232 -6.86 14.00 -10.63
C GLY A 232 -5.72 13.67 -9.67
N ASP A 233 -5.26 14.62 -8.85
CA ASP A 233 -4.33 14.32 -7.77
C ASP A 233 -4.97 13.42 -6.69
N VAL A 234 -4.09 12.79 -5.92
CA VAL A 234 -4.43 11.90 -4.81
C VAL A 234 -3.90 12.52 -3.53
N ILE A 235 -4.70 12.48 -2.47
CA ILE A 235 -4.26 12.83 -1.12
C ILE A 235 -3.91 11.56 -0.34
N MET A 236 -2.77 11.60 0.34
CA MET A 236 -2.36 10.60 1.31
C MET A 236 -2.74 11.12 2.69
N VAL A 237 -3.55 10.36 3.42
CA VAL A 237 -3.96 10.68 4.80
C VAL A 237 -3.19 9.78 5.75
N HIS A 238 -2.51 10.36 6.74
CA HIS A 238 -1.92 9.61 7.85
C HIS A 238 -2.91 9.55 9.02
N PRO A 239 -3.51 8.39 9.34
CA PRO A 239 -4.45 8.27 10.44
C PRO A 239 -3.76 8.06 11.78
N ASN A 240 -4.48 8.35 12.86
CA ASN A 240 -4.11 7.94 14.21
C ASN A 240 -4.90 6.68 14.61
N ASN A 241 -4.35 5.90 15.55
CA ASN A 241 -5.09 4.83 16.19
C ASN A 241 -6.35 5.36 16.88
N LEU A 242 -7.41 4.55 16.86
CA LEU A 242 -8.66 4.87 17.54
C LEU A 242 -8.51 4.72 19.06
N ASN A 243 -9.19 5.57 19.82
CA ASN A 243 -9.11 5.60 21.29
C ASN A 243 -9.38 4.23 21.92
N GLU A 244 -10.37 3.48 21.45
CA GLU A 244 -10.67 2.14 21.96
C GLU A 244 -9.54 1.13 21.70
N THR A 245 -8.79 1.29 20.59
CA THR A 245 -7.63 0.45 20.31
C THR A 245 -6.47 0.82 21.24
N LEU A 246 -6.25 2.11 21.46
CA LEU A 246 -5.25 2.62 22.39
C LEU A 246 -5.54 2.15 23.82
N SER A 247 -6.79 2.24 24.28
CA SER A 247 -7.19 1.76 25.62
C SER A 247 -6.87 0.28 25.81
N ILE A 248 -7.19 -0.58 24.84
CA ILE A 248 -6.86 -2.01 24.90
C ILE A 248 -5.34 -2.22 24.99
N ALA A 249 -4.56 -1.50 24.17
CA ALA A 249 -3.11 -1.64 24.16
C ALA A 249 -2.48 -1.14 25.48
N TYR A 250 -2.88 0.02 25.98
CA TYR A 250 -2.37 0.57 27.24
C TYR A 250 -2.72 -0.32 28.43
N GLU A 251 -3.93 -0.86 28.51
CA GLU A 251 -4.32 -1.81 29.56
C GLU A 251 -3.52 -3.12 29.49
N ALA A 252 -3.30 -3.64 28.27
CA ALA A 252 -2.55 -4.87 28.06
C ALA A 252 -1.06 -4.72 28.41
N LEU A 253 -0.43 -3.62 27.97
CA LEU A 253 0.99 -3.36 28.19
C LEU A 253 1.28 -2.86 29.61
N ASN A 254 0.31 -2.18 30.26
CA ASN A 254 0.44 -1.64 31.60
C ASN A 254 1.70 -0.76 31.78
N ILE A 255 1.96 0.10 30.80
CA ILE A 255 3.04 1.08 30.84
C ILE A 255 2.57 2.27 31.66
N ASP A 256 3.41 2.72 32.59
CA ASP A 256 3.14 3.90 33.42
C ASP A 256 2.95 5.16 32.57
N ASP A 257 2.01 6.03 32.98
CA ASP A 257 1.69 7.25 32.24
C ASP A 257 2.87 8.24 32.19
N ASP A 258 3.71 8.30 33.22
CA ASP A 258 4.92 9.14 33.20
C ASP A 258 5.90 8.63 32.15
N LEU A 259 6.07 7.31 32.03
CA LEU A 259 6.92 6.71 31.01
C LEU A 259 6.33 6.88 29.60
N LEU A 260 4.99 6.78 29.44
CA LEU A 260 4.32 7.03 28.16
C LEU A 260 4.53 8.46 27.67
N ASN A 261 4.53 9.43 28.58
CA ASN A 261 4.65 10.85 28.27
C ASN A 261 6.10 11.36 28.27
N CYS A 262 7.04 10.60 28.83
CA CYS A 262 8.45 10.95 28.88
C CYS A 262 9.03 11.13 27.46
N PRO A 263 9.75 12.24 27.19
CA PRO A 263 10.48 12.41 25.95
C PRO A 263 11.52 11.30 25.74
N ILE A 264 11.55 10.74 24.54
CA ILE A 264 12.53 9.75 24.10
C ILE A 264 13.32 10.28 22.92
N THR A 265 14.59 9.88 22.84
CA THR A 265 15.43 10.02 21.66
C THR A 265 15.75 8.65 21.10
N LEU A 266 15.57 8.52 19.79
CA LEU A 266 15.88 7.30 19.05
C LEU A 266 17.19 7.46 18.31
N ARG A 267 18.08 6.49 18.47
CA ARG A 267 19.30 6.36 17.66
C ARG A 267 19.23 5.06 16.87
N SER A 268 19.41 5.14 15.57
CA SER A 268 19.54 3.95 14.72
C SER A 268 20.83 3.21 15.06
N ARG A 269 20.73 1.89 15.30
CA ARG A 269 21.91 1.03 15.52
C ARG A 269 22.67 0.74 14.24
N GLU A 270 22.02 0.89 13.09
CA GLU A 270 22.52 0.50 11.78
C GLU A 270 22.28 1.63 10.79
N SER A 271 23.32 2.07 10.09
CA SER A 271 23.23 3.21 9.17
C SER A 271 22.19 3.04 8.05
N CYS A 272 21.79 1.80 7.76
CA CYS A 272 20.80 1.46 6.75
C CYS A 272 19.34 1.52 7.25
N ILE A 273 19.11 1.67 8.56
CA ILE A 273 17.76 1.78 9.13
C ILE A 273 17.43 3.26 9.37
N SER A 274 16.37 3.73 8.71
CA SER A 274 15.85 5.09 8.86
C SER A 274 15.07 5.26 10.17
N LEU A 275 15.17 6.43 10.79
CA LEU A 275 14.36 6.79 11.96
C LEU A 275 12.89 7.02 11.59
N PRO A 276 11.97 6.99 12.57
CA PRO A 276 10.58 7.38 12.34
C PRO A 276 10.48 8.75 11.65
N PRO A 277 9.54 8.95 10.71
CA PRO A 277 9.45 10.21 9.99
C PRO A 277 9.15 11.39 10.91
N SER A 278 9.92 12.47 10.80
CA SER A 278 9.79 13.64 11.68
C SER A 278 8.47 14.40 11.53
N TYR A 279 7.73 14.21 10.43
CA TYR A 279 6.40 14.80 10.30
C TYR A 279 5.38 14.21 11.29
N LEU A 280 5.68 13.07 11.92
CA LEU A 280 4.83 12.45 12.94
C LEU A 280 4.95 13.11 14.31
N TYR A 281 6.06 13.82 14.57
CA TYR A 281 6.33 14.45 15.85
C TYR A 281 7.01 15.81 15.65
N LYS A 282 6.31 16.90 15.99
CA LYS A 282 6.87 18.26 15.97
C LYS A 282 7.73 18.51 17.20
N GLY A 283 8.97 18.01 17.19
CA GLY A 283 9.94 18.23 18.26
C GLY A 283 10.29 16.97 19.03
N LYS A 284 9.86 16.89 20.30
CA LYS A 284 10.16 15.74 21.17
C LYS A 284 9.22 14.57 20.86
N LEU A 285 9.77 13.39 20.66
CA LEU A 285 9.02 12.13 20.50
C LEU A 285 8.73 11.54 21.88
N SER A 286 7.56 10.93 22.08
CA SER A 286 7.23 10.12 23.27
C SER A 286 6.67 8.76 22.88
N LEU A 287 6.60 7.82 23.84
CA LEU A 287 5.94 6.53 23.59
C LEU A 287 4.45 6.70 23.30
N ARG A 288 3.77 7.63 23.98
CA ARG A 288 2.35 7.95 23.71
C ARG A 288 2.15 8.36 22.25
N GLN A 289 2.99 9.25 21.72
CA GLN A 289 2.94 9.63 20.31
C GLN A 289 3.22 8.43 19.39
N CYS A 290 4.17 7.55 19.75
CA CYS A 290 4.42 6.33 18.97
C CYS A 290 3.16 5.45 18.90
N PHE A 291 2.47 5.24 20.02
CA PHE A 291 1.21 4.48 20.04
C PHE A 291 0.08 5.18 19.29
N GLU A 292 -0.01 6.51 19.33
CA GLU A 292 -1.07 7.26 18.67
C GLU A 292 -0.92 7.30 17.15
N CYS A 293 0.28 7.56 16.64
CA CYS A 293 0.49 7.87 15.22
C CYS A 293 1.57 7.03 14.51
N TYR A 294 2.36 6.21 15.20
CA TYR A 294 3.44 5.45 14.57
C TYR A 294 3.15 3.95 14.46
N PHE A 295 2.76 3.29 15.56
CA PHE A 295 2.50 1.86 15.61
C PHE A 295 1.09 1.53 15.10
N ASP A 296 0.94 0.61 14.15
CA ASP A 296 -0.40 0.17 13.70
C ASP A 296 -0.92 -0.94 14.63
N LEU A 297 -1.81 -0.56 15.54
CA LEU A 297 -2.38 -1.47 16.54
C LEU A 297 -3.67 -2.16 16.05
N GLN A 298 -4.22 -1.72 14.91
CA GLN A 298 -5.43 -2.29 14.29
C GLN A 298 -5.12 -3.32 13.21
N MET A 299 -3.87 -3.36 12.74
CA MET A 299 -3.43 -4.38 11.79
C MET A 299 -3.65 -5.78 12.36
N VAL A 300 -4.02 -6.72 11.48
CA VAL A 300 -4.01 -8.14 11.80
C VAL A 300 -2.54 -8.58 11.90
N PRO A 301 -2.07 -9.09 13.06
CA PRO A 301 -0.66 -9.45 13.21
C PRO A 301 -0.24 -10.55 12.24
N ARG A 302 0.96 -10.38 11.66
CA ARG A 302 1.65 -11.38 10.83
C ARG A 302 2.27 -12.48 11.69
N ARG A 303 2.66 -13.62 11.12
CA ARG A 303 3.30 -14.71 11.89
C ARG A 303 4.63 -14.28 12.52
N SER A 304 5.33 -13.32 11.91
CA SER A 304 6.52 -12.70 12.49
C SER A 304 6.25 -12.01 13.84
N PHE A 305 5.09 -11.36 14.02
CA PHE A 305 4.70 -10.74 15.28
C PHE A 305 4.63 -11.78 16.41
N PHE A 306 3.95 -12.90 16.17
CA PHE A 306 3.83 -14.01 17.12
C PHE A 306 5.18 -14.63 17.44
N ARG A 307 6.05 -14.76 16.42
CA ARG A 307 7.42 -15.27 16.61
C ARG A 307 8.22 -14.36 17.54
N THR A 308 8.19 -13.04 17.31
CA THR A 308 8.91 -12.07 18.15
C THR A 308 8.36 -12.05 19.58
N LEU A 309 7.03 -12.04 19.77
CA LEU A 309 6.44 -12.12 21.11
C LEU A 309 6.79 -13.42 21.82
N GLY A 310 6.77 -14.57 21.13
CA GLY A 310 7.16 -15.85 21.71
C GLY A 310 8.62 -15.88 22.18
N LYS A 311 9.53 -15.19 21.48
CA LYS A 311 10.92 -15.02 21.91
C LYS A 311 11.06 -14.12 23.14
N LEU A 312 10.20 -13.11 23.28
CA LEU A 312 10.18 -12.18 24.40
C LEU A 312 9.44 -12.72 25.63
N SER A 313 8.57 -13.72 25.44
CA SER A 313 7.75 -14.25 26.52
C SER A 313 8.57 -15.00 27.57
N THR A 314 8.34 -14.63 28.83
CA THR A 314 8.91 -15.29 30.02
C THR A 314 7.96 -16.30 30.65
N ILE A 315 6.73 -16.39 30.15
CA ILE A 315 5.69 -17.30 30.64
C ILE A 315 5.60 -18.48 29.69
N ASN A 316 5.87 -19.69 30.18
CA ASN A 316 5.99 -20.89 29.34
C ASN A 316 4.73 -21.15 28.50
N ASP A 317 3.53 -21.07 29.09
CA ASP A 317 2.28 -21.35 28.37
C ASP A 317 1.99 -20.33 27.27
N GLU A 318 2.19 -19.03 27.54
CA GLU A 318 2.05 -17.99 26.52
C GLU A 318 3.13 -18.12 25.44
N LYS A 319 4.37 -18.40 25.83
CA LYS A 319 5.50 -18.63 24.92
C LYS A 319 5.20 -19.78 23.95
N GLU A 320 4.78 -20.92 24.46
CA GLU A 320 4.45 -22.09 23.64
C GLU A 320 3.34 -21.74 22.64
N ARG A 321 2.25 -21.12 23.12
CA ARG A 321 1.13 -20.73 22.25
C ARG A 321 1.52 -19.69 21.20
N LEU A 322 2.34 -18.69 21.56
CA LEU A 322 2.83 -17.68 20.63
C LEU A 322 3.72 -18.30 19.54
N LEU A 323 4.59 -19.24 19.91
CA LEU A 323 5.45 -19.95 18.95
C LEU A 323 4.67 -20.93 18.07
N GLU A 324 3.60 -21.53 18.60
CA GLU A 324 2.65 -22.34 17.84
C GLU A 324 1.94 -21.48 16.79
N LEU A 325 1.34 -20.34 17.18
CA LEU A 325 0.71 -19.39 16.24
C LEU A 325 1.68 -18.83 15.19
N ALA A 326 2.97 -18.80 15.48
CA ALA A 326 4.00 -18.39 14.52
C ALA A 326 4.37 -19.50 13.52
N LYS A 327 4.07 -20.77 13.83
CA LYS A 327 4.49 -21.95 13.06
C LYS A 327 3.31 -22.66 12.41
N ASP A 328 2.28 -23.00 13.17
CA ASP A 328 1.08 -23.67 12.70
C ASP A 328 0.16 -22.68 11.98
N ILE A 329 -0.13 -22.99 10.72
CA ILE A 329 -0.91 -22.13 9.83
C ILE A 329 -2.40 -22.21 10.19
N ASP A 330 -2.93 -23.38 10.51
CA ASP A 330 -4.36 -23.53 10.77
C ASP A 330 -4.75 -22.81 12.05
N ASP A 331 -3.90 -22.91 13.07
CA ASP A 331 -4.05 -22.21 14.33
C ASP A 331 -3.94 -20.69 14.18
N TYR A 332 -2.95 -20.22 13.41
CA TYR A 332 -2.85 -18.80 13.05
C TYR A 332 -4.13 -18.32 12.35
N MET A 333 -4.64 -19.11 11.41
CA MET A 333 -5.81 -18.76 10.62
C MET A 333 -7.07 -18.68 11.48
N ASP A 334 -7.29 -19.62 12.39
CA ASP A 334 -8.47 -19.64 13.26
C ASP A 334 -8.39 -18.63 14.41
N TYR A 335 -7.22 -18.41 15.01
CA TYR A 335 -7.07 -17.46 16.11
C TYR A 335 -7.06 -16.00 15.65
N CYS A 336 -6.31 -15.72 14.57
CA CYS A 336 -5.94 -14.36 14.17
C CYS A 336 -6.63 -13.92 12.87
N TRP A 337 -6.35 -14.62 11.77
CA TRP A 337 -6.70 -14.14 10.43
C TRP A 337 -8.20 -14.15 10.14
N ARG A 338 -8.88 -15.28 10.33
CA ARG A 338 -10.33 -15.43 10.05
C ARG A 338 -11.16 -14.49 10.94
N PRO A 339 -10.90 -14.35 12.26
CA PRO A 339 -11.58 -13.35 13.10
C PRO A 339 -11.15 -11.91 12.86
N ARG A 340 -10.08 -11.69 12.07
CA ARG A 340 -9.44 -10.38 11.86
C ARG A 340 -9.03 -9.74 13.19
N ARG A 341 -8.44 -10.54 14.07
CA ARG A 341 -7.98 -10.11 15.40
C ARG A 341 -6.89 -9.05 15.23
N THR A 342 -6.98 -7.98 16.01
CA THR A 342 -6.00 -6.89 15.92
C THR A 342 -4.77 -7.16 16.79
N ILE A 343 -3.69 -6.41 16.57
CA ILE A 343 -2.54 -6.39 17.46
C ILE A 343 -2.95 -6.03 18.90
N ALA A 344 -3.76 -4.98 19.09
CA ALA A 344 -4.22 -4.59 20.42
C ALA A 344 -4.98 -5.73 21.13
N GLU A 345 -5.89 -6.41 20.43
CA GLU A 345 -6.60 -7.57 20.99
C GLU A 345 -5.66 -8.72 21.32
N THR A 346 -4.64 -8.95 20.49
CA THR A 346 -3.63 -9.99 20.73
C THR A 346 -2.79 -9.67 21.97
N LEU A 347 -2.40 -8.41 22.18
CA LEU A 347 -1.71 -7.99 23.41
C LEU A 347 -2.56 -8.27 24.66
N ARG A 348 -3.87 -8.01 24.59
CA ARG A 348 -4.80 -8.31 25.69
C ARG A 348 -4.89 -9.82 25.96
N ASP A 349 -4.91 -10.64 24.92
CA ASP A 349 -4.98 -12.10 25.04
C ASP A 349 -3.68 -12.69 25.63
N PHE A 350 -2.52 -12.10 25.34
CA PHE A 350 -1.18 -12.48 25.84
C PHE A 350 -0.61 -11.44 26.82
N ARG A 351 -1.42 -11.07 27.82
CA ARG A 351 -1.13 -9.94 28.73
C ARG A 351 0.18 -10.11 29.50
N ALA A 352 0.58 -11.33 29.88
CA ALA A 352 1.76 -11.50 30.71
C ALA A 352 3.04 -11.28 29.89
N THR A 353 3.04 -11.69 28.63
CA THR A 353 4.07 -11.35 27.66
C THR A 353 4.05 -9.87 27.34
N ALA A 354 2.88 -9.29 27.05
CA ALA A 354 2.71 -7.89 26.69
C ALA A 354 3.32 -6.94 27.73
N ARG A 355 3.05 -7.17 29.03
CA ARG A 355 3.58 -6.35 30.14
C ARG A 355 5.10 -6.37 30.29
N ASN A 356 5.76 -7.39 29.75
CA ASN A 356 7.20 -7.60 29.88
C ASN A 356 7.98 -7.25 28.61
N ILE A 357 7.32 -6.68 27.59
CA ILE A 357 8.02 -6.22 26.38
C ILE A 357 8.95 -5.06 26.75
N PRO A 358 10.27 -5.17 26.54
CA PRO A 358 11.18 -4.04 26.74
C PRO A 358 10.82 -2.89 25.79
N VAL A 359 10.92 -1.64 26.26
CA VAL A 359 10.53 -0.45 25.48
C VAL A 359 11.17 -0.39 24.09
N GLU A 360 12.46 -0.69 23.99
CA GLU A 360 13.18 -0.71 22.70
C GLU A 360 12.63 -1.77 21.74
N MET A 361 12.08 -2.88 22.25
CA MET A 361 11.52 -3.95 21.43
C MET A 361 10.12 -3.62 20.89
N LEU A 362 9.44 -2.59 21.39
CA LEU A 362 8.17 -2.13 20.82
C LEU A 362 8.31 -1.79 19.32
N PHE A 363 9.47 -1.26 18.93
CA PHE A 363 9.83 -0.92 17.55
C PHE A 363 10.13 -2.14 16.64
N GLU A 364 10.35 -3.32 17.23
CA GLU A 364 10.47 -4.58 16.49
C GLU A 364 9.16 -5.37 16.46
N VAL A 365 8.35 -5.22 17.51
CA VAL A 365 7.08 -5.93 17.64
C VAL A 365 6.01 -5.27 16.75
N PHE A 366 5.91 -3.94 16.76
CA PHE A 366 4.78 -3.27 16.12
C PHE A 366 5.09 -2.82 14.68
N PRO A 367 4.19 -3.13 13.72
CA PRO A 367 4.25 -2.57 12.37
C PRO A 367 3.94 -1.07 12.40
N LEU A 368 4.21 -0.40 11.28
CA LEU A 368 4.01 1.04 11.15
C LEU A 368 2.66 1.39 10.53
N ILE A 369 2.01 2.45 11.01
CA ILE A 369 0.85 3.05 10.35
C ILE A 369 1.28 3.55 8.97
N ARG A 370 0.57 3.06 7.93
CA ARG A 370 0.79 3.48 6.54
C ARG A 370 -0.27 4.50 6.12
N PRO A 371 0.12 5.64 5.52
CA PRO A 371 -0.84 6.60 4.97
C PRO A 371 -1.74 5.97 3.90
N ARG A 372 -3.03 6.31 3.91
CA ARG A 372 -4.00 5.81 2.92
C ARG A 372 -4.23 6.84 1.82
N ALA A 373 -4.22 6.36 0.58
CA ALA A 373 -4.50 7.16 -0.61
C ALA A 373 -6.00 7.32 -0.85
N PHE A 374 -6.43 8.53 -1.19
CA PHE A 374 -7.78 8.85 -1.67
C PHE A 374 -7.70 9.76 -2.91
N SER A 375 -8.40 9.41 -3.98
CA SER A 375 -8.55 10.29 -5.14
C SER A 375 -9.36 11.52 -4.74
N ILE A 376 -8.90 12.71 -5.12
CA ILE A 376 -9.57 13.96 -4.75
C ILE A 376 -10.84 14.13 -5.60
N ALA A 377 -11.98 14.36 -4.94
CA ALA A 377 -13.30 14.45 -5.60
C ALA A 377 -13.67 15.87 -6.05
N SER A 378 -12.97 16.89 -5.56
CA SER A 378 -13.16 18.30 -5.91
C SER A 378 -12.27 18.71 -7.09
N SER A 379 -12.58 19.87 -7.68
CA SER A 379 -11.73 20.54 -8.68
C SER A 379 -11.28 21.91 -8.17
N PRO A 380 -9.99 22.27 -8.29
CA PRO A 380 -9.46 23.54 -7.79
C PRO A 380 -10.04 24.75 -8.53
N LEU A 381 -10.66 24.54 -9.70
CA LEU A 381 -11.32 25.62 -10.44
C LEU A 381 -12.72 25.93 -9.92
N THR A 382 -13.41 24.99 -9.29
CA THR A 382 -14.82 25.13 -8.88
C THR A 382 -15.04 25.03 -7.38
N HIS A 383 -14.06 24.52 -6.64
CA HIS A 383 -14.14 24.32 -5.20
C HIS A 383 -13.02 25.10 -4.50
N THR A 384 -13.33 25.70 -3.36
CA THR A 384 -12.37 26.42 -2.51
C THR A 384 -11.58 25.51 -1.58
N ALA A 385 -12.00 24.24 -1.44
CA ALA A 385 -11.40 23.23 -0.57
C ALA A 385 -11.29 21.88 -1.29
N ILE A 386 -10.34 21.04 -0.84
CA ILE A 386 -10.29 19.63 -1.22
C ILE A 386 -11.53 18.93 -0.67
N GLN A 387 -12.16 18.07 -1.48
CA GLN A 387 -13.25 17.21 -1.05
C GLN A 387 -12.86 15.74 -1.23
N LEU A 388 -12.95 14.93 -0.16
CA LEU A 388 -12.69 13.50 -0.20
C LEU A 388 -13.96 12.70 -0.01
N LEU A 389 -14.19 11.75 -0.92
CA LEU A 389 -15.29 10.81 -0.84
C LEU A 389 -14.79 9.51 -0.19
N VAL A 390 -15.17 9.29 1.08
CA VAL A 390 -14.64 8.19 1.89
C VAL A 390 -15.76 7.23 2.29
N ALA A 391 -15.69 5.99 1.78
CA ALA A 391 -16.54 4.91 2.26
C ALA A 391 -15.99 4.35 3.58
N LYS A 392 -16.84 4.31 4.61
CA LYS A 392 -16.46 3.79 5.92
C LYS A 392 -16.38 2.27 5.87
N VAL A 393 -15.25 1.72 6.32
CA VAL A 393 -15.04 0.27 6.38
C VAL A 393 -15.44 -0.22 7.77
N GLU A 394 -16.61 -0.86 7.84
CA GLU A 394 -17.13 -1.53 9.03
C GLU A 394 -17.76 -2.87 8.62
N TYR A 395 -17.40 -3.95 9.31
CA TYR A 395 -17.99 -5.27 9.05
C TYR A 395 -17.87 -6.18 10.27
N ILE A 396 -18.74 -7.18 10.37
CA ILE A 396 -18.64 -8.24 11.38
C ILE A 396 -17.99 -9.45 10.70
N SER A 397 -16.90 -9.98 11.27
CA SER A 397 -16.33 -11.23 10.77
C SER A 397 -17.19 -12.42 11.23
N LYS A 398 -17.27 -13.49 10.42
CA LYS A 398 -18.07 -14.69 10.73
C LYS A 398 -17.70 -15.37 12.06
N ARG A 399 -16.51 -15.11 12.61
CA ARG A 399 -15.96 -15.78 13.81
C ARG A 399 -16.00 -14.91 15.08
N ILE A 400 -16.34 -13.64 15.00
CA ILE A 400 -16.40 -12.75 16.17
C ILE A 400 -17.58 -11.80 16.05
N THR A 401 -18.24 -11.49 17.17
CA THR A 401 -19.37 -10.57 17.21
C THR A 401 -18.95 -9.10 17.19
N ALA A 402 -17.70 -8.79 17.55
CA ALA A 402 -17.16 -7.45 17.54
C ALA A 402 -17.04 -6.91 16.11
N THR A 403 -17.48 -5.66 15.92
CA THR A 403 -17.35 -4.96 14.65
C THR A 403 -15.88 -4.66 14.34
N ARG A 404 -15.44 -5.01 13.14
CA ARG A 404 -14.12 -4.68 12.59
C ARG A 404 -14.18 -3.35 11.86
N LEU A 405 -13.21 -2.50 12.14
CA LEU A 405 -13.13 -1.12 11.68
C LEU A 405 -11.89 -0.95 10.82
N GLY A 406 -12.01 -0.30 9.67
CA GLY A 406 -10.84 0.16 8.92
C GLY A 406 -10.28 1.43 9.54
N LEU A 407 -9.01 1.39 9.97
CA LEU A 407 -8.31 2.46 10.70
C LEU A 407 -8.55 3.84 10.09
N CYS A 408 -8.08 4.07 8.86
CA CYS A 408 -8.13 5.40 8.26
C CYS A 408 -9.57 5.91 8.03
N SER A 409 -10.48 5.04 7.58
CA SER A 409 -11.86 5.45 7.30
C SER A 409 -12.65 5.80 8.57
N ASN A 410 -12.37 5.11 9.68
CA ASN A 410 -13.00 5.39 10.97
C ASN A 410 -12.36 6.59 11.67
N TYR A 411 -11.04 6.74 11.55
CA TYR A 411 -10.33 7.95 11.99
C TYR A 411 -10.93 9.19 11.32
N LEU A 412 -10.94 9.22 9.97
CA LEU A 412 -11.55 10.32 9.22
C LEU A 412 -13.02 10.50 9.57
N GLY A 413 -13.76 9.40 9.73
CA GLY A 413 -15.18 9.49 10.00
C GLY A 413 -15.58 10.03 11.37
N ARG A 414 -14.62 10.16 12.29
CA ARG A 414 -14.80 10.71 13.64
C ARG A 414 -14.30 12.15 13.78
N LEU A 415 -13.59 12.67 12.79
CA LEU A 415 -13.10 14.05 12.82
C LEU A 415 -14.24 15.06 12.77
N GLN A 416 -14.11 16.12 13.55
CA GLN A 416 -15.01 17.27 13.65
C GLN A 416 -14.44 18.49 12.92
N GLU A 417 -15.27 19.50 12.68
CA GLU A 417 -14.81 20.78 12.13
C GLU A 417 -13.78 21.41 13.08
N GLY A 418 -12.66 21.86 12.54
CA GLY A 418 -11.53 22.39 13.31
C GLY A 418 -10.45 21.38 13.67
N ASP A 419 -10.74 20.07 13.61
CA ASP A 419 -9.71 19.04 13.82
C ASP A 419 -8.61 19.11 12.76
N THR A 420 -7.40 18.73 13.14
CA THR A 420 -6.24 18.69 12.24
C THR A 420 -5.96 17.27 11.76
N VAL A 421 -5.46 17.15 10.53
CA VAL A 421 -5.06 15.88 9.94
C VAL A 421 -3.75 16.03 9.16
N LEU A 422 -2.88 15.03 9.27
CA LEU A 422 -1.63 14.95 8.51
C LEU A 422 -1.90 14.41 7.11
N VAL A 423 -1.56 15.21 6.09
CA VAL A 423 -1.80 14.88 4.68
C VAL A 423 -0.62 15.17 3.79
N LYS A 424 -0.53 14.46 2.67
CA LYS A 424 0.43 14.72 1.59
C LYS A 424 -0.27 14.60 0.25
N ILE A 425 -0.11 15.58 -0.64
CA ILE A 425 -0.61 15.50 -2.01
C ILE A 425 0.42 14.79 -2.89
N ARG A 426 -0.04 13.91 -3.77
CA ARG A 426 0.78 13.32 -4.84
C ARG A 426 0.02 13.32 -6.17
N PRO A 427 0.73 13.35 -7.31
CA PRO A 427 0.09 13.16 -8.60
C PRO A 427 -0.67 11.83 -8.66
N GLY A 428 -1.88 11.85 -9.21
CA GLY A 428 -2.63 10.63 -9.51
C GLY A 428 -2.03 9.84 -10.67
N THR A 429 -2.64 8.69 -10.95
CA THR A 429 -2.17 7.79 -12.01
C THR A 429 -2.69 8.19 -13.37
N PHE A 430 -3.90 8.79 -13.42
CA PHE A 430 -4.49 9.24 -14.66
C PHE A 430 -3.67 10.35 -15.34
N ARG A 431 -3.60 10.25 -16.67
CA ARG A 431 -3.04 11.25 -17.57
C ARG A 431 -4.17 11.72 -18.47
N TRP A 432 -4.77 12.85 -18.10
CA TRP A 432 -5.89 13.44 -18.81
C TRP A 432 -5.46 13.96 -20.19
N PRO A 433 -6.30 13.81 -21.24
CA PRO A 433 -6.03 14.45 -22.52
C PRO A 433 -6.08 15.97 -22.40
N THR A 434 -5.22 16.65 -23.16
CA THR A 434 -5.15 18.12 -23.19
C THR A 434 -6.20 18.75 -24.10
N LYS A 435 -6.77 17.98 -25.04
CA LYS A 435 -7.82 18.42 -25.95
C LYS A 435 -9.19 18.10 -25.38
N ASN A 436 -10.23 18.62 -26.03
CA ASN A 436 -11.63 18.33 -25.74
C ASN A 436 -12.05 16.95 -26.26
N ASP A 437 -11.15 15.96 -26.15
CA ASP A 437 -11.38 14.60 -26.56
C ASP A 437 -12.55 14.00 -25.76
N SER A 438 -13.29 13.09 -26.40
CA SER A 438 -14.41 12.38 -25.76
C SER A 438 -13.90 11.49 -24.63
N LEU A 439 -14.50 11.60 -23.44
CA LEU A 439 -14.15 10.77 -22.28
C LEU A 439 -15.26 9.78 -21.97
N ILE A 440 -14.92 8.52 -21.85
CA ILE A 440 -15.75 7.48 -21.26
C ILE A 440 -15.19 7.20 -19.87
N LEU A 441 -15.96 7.53 -18.85
CA LEU A 441 -15.55 7.47 -17.45
C LEU A 441 -16.38 6.39 -16.77
N VAL A 442 -15.76 5.43 -16.10
CA VAL A 442 -16.45 4.31 -15.43
C VAL A 442 -16.05 4.29 -13.97
N GLY A 443 -16.92 4.78 -13.09
CA GLY A 443 -16.60 5.07 -11.70
C GLY A 443 -17.68 4.64 -10.72
N PRO A 444 -17.88 3.34 -10.47
CA PRO A 444 -18.83 2.89 -9.46
C PRO A 444 -18.36 3.23 -8.03
N GLY A 445 -19.32 3.58 -7.17
CA GLY A 445 -19.09 3.92 -5.77
C GLY A 445 -18.15 5.11 -5.61
N THR A 446 -17.17 4.98 -4.70
CA THR A 446 -16.17 6.04 -4.47
C THR A 446 -15.22 6.25 -5.65
N GLY A 447 -15.20 5.32 -6.62
CA GLY A 447 -14.46 5.46 -7.88
C GLY A 447 -14.89 6.66 -8.74
N VAL A 448 -16.05 7.27 -8.45
CA VAL A 448 -16.50 8.50 -9.13
C VAL A 448 -15.65 9.74 -8.78
N ALA A 449 -14.88 9.71 -7.68
CA ALA A 449 -14.14 10.86 -7.18
C ALA A 449 -13.26 11.57 -8.24
N PRO A 450 -12.30 10.90 -8.92
CA PRO A 450 -11.48 11.57 -9.94
C PRO A 450 -12.31 12.07 -11.12
N PHE A 451 -13.44 11.43 -11.42
CA PHE A 451 -14.33 11.82 -12.52
C PHE A 451 -15.16 13.05 -12.21
N ARG A 452 -15.63 13.18 -10.96
CA ARG A 452 -16.23 14.43 -10.49
C ARG A 452 -15.26 15.61 -10.64
N SER A 453 -14.00 15.41 -10.23
CA SER A 453 -12.94 16.40 -10.34
C SER A 453 -12.72 16.87 -11.79
N ILE A 454 -12.48 15.92 -12.72
CA ILE A 454 -12.18 16.27 -14.11
C ILE A 454 -13.39 16.86 -14.85
N LEU A 455 -14.61 16.38 -14.60
CA LEU A 455 -15.82 16.93 -15.21
C LEU A 455 -16.08 18.37 -14.76
N ALA A 456 -15.89 18.67 -13.47
CA ALA A 456 -15.99 20.03 -12.95
C ALA A 456 -14.89 20.96 -13.53
N TYR A 457 -13.66 20.44 -13.68
CA TYR A 457 -12.57 21.18 -14.33
C TYR A 457 -12.89 21.51 -15.79
N ARG A 458 -13.33 20.52 -16.58
CA ARG A 458 -13.65 20.67 -18.00
C ARG A 458 -14.83 21.60 -18.24
N LYS A 459 -15.92 21.46 -17.48
CA LYS A 459 -17.07 22.40 -17.56
C LYS A 459 -16.64 23.87 -17.48
N LYS A 460 -15.67 24.20 -16.60
CA LYS A 460 -15.19 25.58 -16.43
C LYS A 460 -14.20 26.02 -17.51
N GLN A 461 -13.33 25.12 -17.99
CA GLN A 461 -12.39 25.42 -19.08
C GLN A 461 -13.11 25.62 -20.43
N LEU A 462 -14.11 24.80 -20.71
CA LEU A 462 -14.78 24.72 -22.01
C LEU A 462 -15.74 25.88 -22.31
N ARG A 463 -16.17 26.64 -21.30
CA ARG A 463 -17.09 27.79 -21.45
C ARG A 463 -18.33 27.53 -22.34
N GLY A 464 -18.82 26.29 -22.41
CA GLY A 464 -20.00 25.90 -23.19
C GLY A 464 -19.73 25.24 -24.55
N GLU A 465 -18.48 24.97 -24.92
CA GLU A 465 -18.17 24.12 -26.07
C GLU A 465 -18.82 22.73 -25.94
N LYS A 466 -19.25 22.16 -27.08
CA LYS A 466 -19.92 20.85 -27.10
C LYS A 466 -18.91 19.74 -26.83
N GLU A 467 -19.02 19.13 -25.66
CA GLU A 467 -18.28 17.94 -25.28
C GLU A 467 -19.16 16.68 -25.44
N SER A 468 -18.54 15.54 -25.75
CA SER A 468 -19.17 14.22 -25.79
C SER A 468 -18.51 13.29 -24.78
N SER A 469 -18.64 13.62 -23.50
CA SER A 469 -18.21 12.74 -22.41
C SER A 469 -19.40 11.96 -21.84
N ILE A 470 -19.13 10.73 -21.42
CA ILE A 470 -20.09 9.84 -20.78
C ILE A 470 -19.50 9.36 -19.46
N LEU A 471 -20.24 9.54 -18.36
CA LEU A 471 -19.92 8.92 -17.08
C LEU A 471 -20.88 7.78 -16.81
N PHE A 472 -20.34 6.56 -16.71
CA PHE A 472 -21.02 5.40 -16.15
C PHE A 472 -20.80 5.37 -14.64
N PHE A 473 -21.83 5.76 -13.89
CA PHE A 473 -21.83 5.74 -12.43
C PHE A 473 -22.65 4.55 -11.93
N GLY A 474 -22.05 3.72 -11.07
CA GLY A 474 -22.72 2.58 -10.45
C GLY A 474 -22.81 2.70 -8.95
N CYS A 475 -23.98 2.40 -8.37
CA CYS A 475 -24.14 2.28 -6.92
C CYS A 475 -25.24 1.25 -6.57
N ARG A 476 -25.64 1.16 -5.31
CA ARG A 476 -26.66 0.19 -4.88
C ARG A 476 -28.06 0.67 -5.19
N GLY A 477 -28.40 1.93 -4.96
CA GLY A 477 -29.73 2.45 -5.27
C GLY A 477 -29.81 3.98 -5.32
N ALA A 478 -30.73 4.48 -6.16
CA ALA A 478 -30.87 5.90 -6.47
C ALA A 478 -31.09 6.79 -5.24
N GLN A 479 -31.80 6.27 -4.22
CA GLN A 479 -32.20 7.04 -3.04
C GLN A 479 -31.22 6.91 -1.86
N LYS A 480 -30.22 6.01 -1.93
CA LYS A 480 -29.39 5.66 -0.76
C LYS A 480 -27.93 6.07 -0.90
N ASP A 481 -27.36 5.90 -2.09
CA ASP A 481 -25.92 6.10 -2.35
C ASP A 481 -25.65 6.69 -3.75
N PHE A 482 -26.60 7.44 -4.31
CA PHE A 482 -26.38 8.23 -5.52
C PHE A 482 -25.63 9.53 -5.20
N TYR A 483 -24.31 9.41 -5.01
CA TYR A 483 -23.45 10.54 -4.68
C TYR A 483 -23.59 11.68 -5.69
N PHE A 484 -23.72 12.92 -5.21
CA PHE A 484 -23.76 14.14 -6.03
C PHE A 484 -24.90 14.18 -7.08
N ALA A 485 -26.02 13.49 -6.83
CA ALA A 485 -27.18 13.41 -7.73
C ALA A 485 -27.61 14.77 -8.31
N GLU A 486 -27.65 15.80 -7.47
CA GLU A 486 -28.03 17.17 -7.87
C GLU A 486 -27.03 17.79 -8.85
N GLU A 487 -25.72 17.56 -8.66
CA GLU A 487 -24.67 18.07 -9.55
C GLU A 487 -24.76 17.44 -10.94
N TRP A 488 -25.12 16.15 -11.00
CA TRP A 488 -25.28 15.39 -12.24
C TRP A 488 -26.46 15.88 -13.08
N GLN A 489 -27.55 16.32 -12.46
CA GLN A 489 -28.73 16.82 -13.17
C GLN A 489 -28.46 18.13 -13.92
N ILE A 490 -27.55 18.96 -13.40
CA ILE A 490 -27.20 20.27 -13.98
C ILE A 490 -25.83 20.27 -14.68
N LEU A 491 -25.22 19.08 -14.85
CA LEU A 491 -23.95 18.95 -15.54
C LEU A 491 -24.16 19.13 -17.05
N THR A 492 -23.34 20.00 -17.65
CA THR A 492 -23.28 20.19 -19.09
C THR A 492 -21.96 19.62 -19.62
N GLY A 493 -21.96 19.15 -20.88
CA GLY A 493 -20.77 18.58 -21.53
C GLY A 493 -20.51 17.09 -21.24
N ALA A 494 -21.19 16.50 -20.26
CA ALA A 494 -21.16 15.05 -20.04
C ALA A 494 -22.54 14.49 -19.74
N ARG A 495 -22.84 13.32 -20.31
CA ARG A 495 -24.05 12.54 -20.03
C ARG A 495 -23.74 11.53 -18.93
N ILE A 496 -24.61 11.47 -17.92
CA ILE A 496 -24.48 10.52 -16.81
C ILE A 496 -25.40 9.33 -17.09
N ILE A 497 -24.82 8.13 -17.11
CA ILE A 497 -25.55 6.86 -17.25
C ILE A 497 -25.40 6.11 -15.94
N THR A 498 -26.52 5.88 -15.25
CA THR A 498 -26.51 5.27 -13.93
C THR A 498 -26.81 3.77 -13.96
N ALA A 499 -26.12 3.03 -13.10
CA ALA A 499 -26.35 1.61 -12.85
C ALA A 499 -26.68 1.40 -11.37
N PHE A 500 -27.97 1.35 -11.05
CA PHE A 500 -28.45 1.10 -9.70
C PHE A 500 -28.66 -0.40 -9.52
N SER A 501 -27.74 -1.05 -8.81
CA SER A 501 -27.67 -2.52 -8.77
C SER A 501 -28.77 -3.21 -7.97
N ARG A 502 -29.55 -2.47 -7.17
CA ARG A 502 -30.56 -3.04 -6.25
C ARG A 502 -31.90 -2.32 -6.25
N ASP A 503 -32.15 -1.39 -7.17
CA ASP A 503 -33.47 -0.72 -7.29
C ASP A 503 -34.51 -1.63 -7.95
N GLN A 504 -34.07 -2.73 -8.54
CA GLN A 504 -34.88 -3.74 -9.22
C GLN A 504 -34.37 -5.15 -8.89
N GLN A 505 -35.17 -6.17 -9.24
CA GLN A 505 -34.87 -7.58 -8.91
C GLN A 505 -33.57 -8.09 -9.56
N ASN A 506 -33.36 -7.79 -10.85
CA ASN A 506 -32.14 -8.15 -11.56
C ASN A 506 -31.05 -7.10 -11.32
N LYS A 507 -29.88 -7.51 -10.86
CA LYS A 507 -28.79 -6.56 -10.61
C LYS A 507 -28.31 -5.93 -11.92
N ILE A 508 -28.26 -4.60 -11.95
CA ILE A 508 -27.71 -3.82 -13.07
C ILE A 508 -26.43 -3.15 -12.62
N TYR A 509 -25.32 -3.51 -13.26
CA TYR A 509 -23.99 -2.93 -13.04
C TYR A 509 -23.57 -2.07 -14.22
N VAL A 510 -22.42 -1.38 -14.07
CA VAL A 510 -21.92 -0.45 -15.09
C VAL A 510 -21.63 -1.15 -16.42
N GLN A 511 -21.12 -2.38 -16.41
CA GLN A 511 -20.88 -3.16 -17.62
C GLN A 511 -22.17 -3.48 -18.39
N ASN A 512 -23.31 -3.69 -17.69
CA ASN A 512 -24.59 -3.90 -18.36
C ASN A 512 -25.03 -2.63 -19.11
N ARG A 513 -24.79 -1.46 -18.52
CA ARG A 513 -25.03 -0.17 -19.17
C ARG A 513 -24.05 0.06 -20.32
N ILE A 514 -22.80 -0.33 -20.19
CA ILE A 514 -21.83 -0.20 -21.29
C ILE A 514 -22.27 -1.05 -22.49
N GLU A 515 -22.78 -2.27 -22.27
CA GLU A 515 -23.35 -3.10 -23.36
C GLU A 515 -24.57 -2.44 -24.01
N GLU A 516 -25.51 -1.90 -23.22
CA GLU A 516 -26.70 -1.18 -23.72
C GLU A 516 -26.34 -0.02 -24.65
N TYR A 517 -25.24 0.68 -24.36
CA TYR A 517 -24.75 1.82 -25.15
C TYR A 517 -23.59 1.45 -26.09
N GLY A 518 -23.41 0.17 -26.41
CA GLY A 518 -22.24 -0.36 -27.12
C GLY A 518 -21.91 0.35 -28.44
N ASN A 519 -22.91 0.64 -29.28
CA ASN A 519 -22.72 1.35 -30.55
C ASN A 519 -22.18 2.79 -30.36
N GLU A 520 -22.65 3.50 -29.33
CA GLU A 520 -22.18 4.85 -29.04
C GLU A 520 -20.75 4.82 -28.48
N ILE A 521 -20.48 3.88 -27.58
CA ILE A 521 -19.16 3.65 -27.00
C ILE A 521 -18.15 3.29 -28.09
N TRP A 522 -18.52 2.42 -29.03
CA TRP A 522 -17.70 2.07 -30.19
C TRP A 522 -17.34 3.31 -31.01
N ASN A 523 -18.33 4.13 -31.36
CA ASN A 523 -18.09 5.35 -32.13
C ASN A 523 -17.16 6.33 -31.38
N LEU A 524 -17.37 6.53 -30.08
CA LEU A 524 -16.52 7.41 -29.27
C LEU A 524 -15.08 6.89 -29.19
N LEU A 525 -14.88 5.59 -28.96
CA LEU A 525 -13.54 5.01 -28.88
C LEU A 525 -12.88 4.90 -30.26
N LYS A 526 -13.52 4.30 -31.25
CA LYS A 526 -12.90 4.06 -32.55
C LYS A 526 -12.81 5.32 -33.41
N ASN A 527 -13.94 5.99 -33.63
CA ASN A 527 -14.04 7.07 -34.63
C ASN A 527 -13.59 8.42 -34.07
N ASN A 528 -13.91 8.72 -32.81
CA ASN A 528 -13.54 9.99 -32.19
C ASN A 528 -12.18 9.95 -31.46
N ASN A 529 -11.47 8.81 -31.51
CA ASN A 529 -10.24 8.60 -30.74
C ASN A 529 -10.39 8.88 -29.23
N GLY A 530 -11.57 8.61 -28.67
CA GLY A 530 -11.90 8.87 -27.27
C GLY A 530 -11.08 8.05 -26.27
N TYR A 531 -11.19 8.42 -25.01
CA TYR A 531 -10.46 7.82 -23.91
C TYR A 531 -11.41 7.07 -22.98
N LEU A 532 -10.99 5.94 -22.44
CA LEU A 532 -11.67 5.16 -21.42
C LEU A 532 -10.86 5.20 -20.12
N PHE A 533 -11.50 5.68 -19.05
CA PHE A 533 -10.93 5.74 -17.72
C PHE A 533 -11.79 4.92 -16.75
N ILE A 534 -11.17 4.01 -16.02
CA ILE A 534 -11.86 3.10 -15.09
C ILE A 534 -11.32 3.33 -13.67
N ALA A 535 -12.18 3.69 -12.73
CA ALA A 535 -11.78 3.89 -11.34
C ALA A 535 -12.76 3.22 -10.36
N GLY A 536 -12.26 2.73 -9.24
CA GLY A 536 -13.07 2.07 -8.21
C GLY A 536 -12.41 0.83 -7.62
N LYS A 537 -13.21 -0.16 -7.24
CA LYS A 537 -12.73 -1.39 -6.62
C LYS A 537 -11.92 -2.24 -7.62
N ALA A 538 -10.74 -2.72 -7.21
CA ALA A 538 -9.97 -3.71 -7.96
C ALA A 538 -10.69 -5.09 -8.01
N GLY A 539 -10.24 -5.99 -8.88
CA GLY A 539 -10.84 -7.31 -9.10
C GLY A 539 -11.80 -7.33 -10.29
N ASP A 540 -13.02 -7.84 -10.09
CA ASP A 540 -13.95 -8.15 -11.18
C ASP A 540 -14.36 -6.92 -12.00
N MET A 541 -14.58 -5.77 -11.36
CA MET A 541 -15.12 -4.57 -12.02
C MET A 541 -14.29 -4.12 -13.25
N PRO A 542 -12.97 -3.84 -13.14
CA PRO A 542 -12.19 -3.45 -14.31
C PRO A 542 -12.09 -4.58 -15.36
N VAL A 543 -12.11 -5.84 -14.95
CA VAL A 543 -12.05 -7.01 -15.86
C VAL A 543 -13.34 -7.10 -16.68
N GLU A 544 -14.49 -7.04 -16.04
CA GLU A 544 -15.82 -7.11 -16.69
C GLU A 544 -16.06 -5.91 -17.62
N VAL A 545 -15.65 -4.70 -17.20
CA VAL A 545 -15.73 -3.52 -18.06
C VAL A 545 -14.84 -3.69 -19.29
N THR A 546 -13.61 -4.19 -19.13
CA THR A 546 -12.70 -4.41 -20.26
C THR A 546 -13.25 -5.49 -21.20
N ALA A 547 -13.78 -6.60 -20.67
CA ALA A 547 -14.41 -7.67 -21.44
C ALA A 547 -15.63 -7.18 -22.24
N CYS A 548 -16.41 -6.25 -21.68
CA CYS A 548 -17.52 -5.61 -22.39
C CYS A 548 -17.02 -4.79 -23.60
N ILE A 549 -15.92 -4.04 -23.45
CA ILE A 549 -15.31 -3.30 -24.56
C ILE A 549 -14.71 -4.24 -25.61
N GLU A 550 -14.11 -5.37 -25.21
CA GLU A 550 -13.65 -6.42 -26.14
C GLU A 550 -14.81 -6.93 -26.99
N LYS A 551 -15.93 -7.29 -26.35
CA LYS A 551 -17.15 -7.75 -27.03
C LYS A 551 -17.69 -6.71 -28.01
N ILE A 552 -17.77 -5.43 -27.61
CA ILE A 552 -18.22 -4.33 -28.49
C ILE A 552 -17.31 -4.21 -29.73
N ALA A 553 -16.00 -4.37 -29.56
CA ALA A 553 -15.07 -4.33 -30.68
C ALA A 553 -15.23 -5.54 -31.62
N ASP A 554 -15.38 -6.75 -31.07
CA ASP A 554 -15.63 -7.98 -31.84
C ASP A 554 -16.93 -7.87 -32.66
N GLU A 555 -18.01 -7.35 -32.07
CA GLU A 555 -19.29 -7.10 -32.75
C GLU A 555 -19.18 -6.07 -33.89
N ASN A 556 -18.18 -5.19 -33.84
CA ASN A 556 -17.90 -4.19 -34.87
C ASN A 556 -16.76 -4.62 -35.84
N GLY A 557 -16.38 -5.89 -35.84
CA GLY A 557 -15.46 -6.48 -36.83
C GLY A 557 -13.97 -6.31 -36.54
N GLU A 558 -13.60 -5.93 -35.31
CA GLU A 558 -12.21 -5.76 -34.88
C GLU A 558 -11.87 -6.78 -33.78
N ASN A 559 -10.62 -7.24 -33.70
CA ASN A 559 -10.25 -8.15 -32.62
C ASN A 559 -10.23 -7.41 -31.27
N GLY A 560 -11.16 -7.74 -30.37
CA GLY A 560 -11.36 -7.03 -29.11
C GLY A 560 -10.11 -6.99 -28.23
N LYS A 561 -9.41 -8.12 -28.07
CA LYS A 561 -8.17 -8.20 -27.28
C LYS A 561 -7.07 -7.30 -27.84
N GLN A 562 -6.87 -7.31 -29.16
CA GLN A 562 -5.91 -6.42 -29.82
C GLN A 562 -6.32 -4.95 -29.69
N PHE A 563 -7.61 -4.66 -29.75
CA PHE A 563 -8.14 -3.31 -29.57
C PHE A 563 -7.88 -2.77 -28.15
N ILE A 564 -8.13 -3.56 -27.10
CA ILE A 564 -7.77 -3.22 -25.72
C ILE A 564 -6.28 -2.96 -25.58
N GLN A 565 -5.44 -3.87 -26.07
CA GLN A 565 -3.98 -3.69 -26.03
C GLN A 565 -3.53 -2.41 -26.73
N MET A 566 -4.16 -2.07 -27.87
CA MET A 566 -3.91 -0.83 -28.60
C MET A 566 -4.33 0.41 -27.79
N LEU A 567 -5.50 0.38 -27.13
CA LEU A 567 -5.95 1.48 -26.27
C LEU A 567 -5.00 1.68 -25.08
N GLU A 568 -4.60 0.61 -24.40
CA GLU A 568 -3.62 0.68 -23.29
C GLU A 568 -2.27 1.23 -23.77
N ALA A 569 -1.76 0.71 -24.90
CA ALA A 569 -0.46 1.12 -25.44
C ALA A 569 -0.44 2.61 -25.84
N LYS A 570 -1.58 3.16 -26.28
CA LYS A 570 -1.75 4.59 -26.58
C LYS A 570 -2.09 5.45 -25.36
N GLY A 571 -2.19 4.86 -24.17
CA GLY A 571 -2.64 5.56 -22.96
C GLY A 571 -4.09 6.04 -23.03
N ARG A 572 -4.89 5.47 -23.93
CA ARG A 572 -6.32 5.79 -24.12
C ARG A 572 -7.22 4.95 -23.25
N LEU A 573 -6.73 3.83 -22.73
CA LEU A 573 -7.35 3.06 -21.65
C LEU A 573 -6.45 3.15 -20.41
N GLN A 574 -6.99 3.67 -19.33
CA GLN A 574 -6.27 3.85 -18.07
C GLN A 574 -7.14 3.41 -16.89
N TYR A 575 -6.49 2.97 -15.81
CA TYR A 575 -7.15 2.44 -14.62
C TYR A 575 -6.58 3.04 -13.34
N GLU A 576 -7.44 3.46 -12.43
CA GLU A 576 -7.11 3.85 -11.05
C GLU A 576 -7.99 3.06 -10.07
N THR A 577 -7.59 1.82 -9.82
CA THR A 577 -8.36 0.87 -8.99
C THR A 577 -7.65 0.56 -7.68
N TRP A 578 -8.43 0.35 -6.63
CA TRP A 578 -7.96 0.15 -5.26
C TRP A 578 -8.61 -1.09 -4.65
N ASN A 579 -7.81 -1.91 -3.93
CA ASN A 579 -8.31 -2.96 -3.04
C ASN A 579 -8.85 -2.35 -1.74
#